data_AF-A0A7S2W0V1-F1
#
_entry.id   AF-A0A7S2W0V1-F1
#
_cell.length_a   1.000
_cell.length_b   1.000
_cell.length_c   1.000
_cell.angle_alpha   90.00
_cell.angle_beta   90.00
_cell.angle_gamma   90.00
#
_symmetry.space_group_name_H-M   'P 1'
#
loop_
_entity.id
_entity.type
_entity.pdbx_description
1 polymer ?
#
loop_
_entity_poly.entity_id
_entity_poly.type
_entity_poly.pdbx_seq_one_letter_code
_entity_poly.pdbx_strand_id
1 'polypeptide(L)'
;ISKEHAKWCPVAVATYRFWPIIEINEEACAQLTLEQKQELVDVCPDRILELDEVTGHIVVAEHAVETATFTEDLKCHQTAMKKKPEDDDFVKVTPSEDKFIFCVEGTGAIDAEEIMTSSLNVLKNRLNYLAQEVENLKDM
;
A
#
# COMPACT_ATOMS: atom_id res chain seq x y z
N ILE A 1 -17.91 14.88 -19.36
CA ILE A 1 -17.09 14.28 -18.27
C ILE A 1 -15.95 13.47 -18.89
N SER A 2 -14.90 13.14 -18.14
CA SER A 2 -13.72 12.41 -18.68
C SER A 2 -14.05 11.10 -19.43
N LYS A 3 -15.19 10.46 -19.13
CA LYS A 3 -15.70 9.30 -19.89
C LYS A 3 -15.92 9.59 -21.38
N GLU A 4 -16.31 10.82 -21.72
CA GLU A 4 -16.52 11.26 -23.11
C GLU A 4 -15.19 11.52 -23.83
N HIS A 5 -14.22 12.11 -23.14
CA HIS A 5 -12.90 12.40 -23.70
C HIS A 5 -11.89 12.71 -22.57
N ALA A 6 -10.65 12.19 -22.69
CA ALA A 6 -9.60 12.31 -21.68
C ALA A 6 -9.20 13.77 -21.36
N LYS A 7 -9.27 14.70 -22.32
CA LYS A 7 -9.04 16.14 -22.11
C LYS A 7 -9.90 16.79 -21.02
N TRP A 8 -11.01 16.15 -20.63
CA TRP A 8 -11.89 16.62 -19.55
C TRP A 8 -11.56 15.99 -18.20
N CYS A 9 -10.43 15.27 -18.08
CA CYS A 9 -9.95 14.73 -16.82
C CYS A 9 -9.35 15.86 -15.98
N PRO A 10 -9.85 16.13 -14.75
CA PRO A 10 -9.32 17.18 -13.89
C PRO A 10 -8.04 16.76 -13.17
N VAL A 11 -7.65 15.48 -13.24
CA VAL A 11 -6.46 14.92 -12.59
C VAL A 11 -5.41 14.51 -13.62
N ALA A 12 -4.15 14.74 -13.26
CA ALA A 12 -3.00 14.09 -13.91
C ALA A 12 -2.80 12.68 -13.34
N VAL A 13 -2.93 12.53 -12.02
CA VAL A 13 -2.83 11.25 -11.31
C VAL A 13 -3.98 11.16 -10.31
N ALA A 14 -4.68 10.03 -10.30
CA ALA A 14 -5.58 9.65 -9.23
C ALA A 14 -5.44 8.14 -9.02
N THR A 15 -4.64 7.77 -8.02
CA THR A 15 -4.32 6.39 -7.71
C THR A 15 -4.36 6.17 -6.20
N TYR A 16 -4.32 4.91 -5.80
CA TYR A 16 -4.15 4.54 -4.40
C TYR A 16 -3.27 3.30 -4.29
N ARG A 17 -2.73 3.08 -3.11
CA ARG A 17 -2.18 1.81 -2.67
C ARG A 17 -2.75 1.43 -1.32
N PHE A 18 -2.65 0.16 -0.97
CA PHE A 18 -3.02 -0.31 0.37
C PHE A 18 -1.96 0.11 1.38
N TRP A 19 -2.38 0.33 2.62
CA TRP A 19 -1.44 0.52 3.72
C TRP A 19 -0.64 -0.77 3.92
N PRO A 20 0.70 -0.74 3.90
CA PRO A 20 1.51 -1.93 4.14
C PRO A 20 1.51 -2.30 5.62
N ILE A 21 1.28 -3.58 5.90
CA ILE A 21 1.45 -4.20 7.21
C ILE A 21 2.77 -4.97 7.14
N ILE A 22 3.75 -4.55 7.94
CA ILE A 22 5.09 -5.14 7.96
C ILE A 22 5.25 -5.86 9.29
N GLU A 23 5.39 -7.18 9.25
CA GLU A 23 5.55 -8.05 10.41
C GLU A 23 6.94 -8.72 10.33
N ILE A 24 7.73 -8.58 11.39
CA ILE A 24 9.06 -9.18 11.49
C ILE A 24 8.95 -10.42 12.38
N ASN A 25 9.42 -11.57 11.89
CA ASN A 25 9.52 -12.79 12.67
C ASN A 25 10.84 -12.79 13.46
N GLU A 26 10.81 -12.25 14.68
CA GLU A 26 12.00 -12.11 15.53
C GLU A 26 12.70 -13.45 15.80
N GLU A 27 11.94 -14.53 15.99
CA GLU A 27 12.49 -15.87 16.26
C GLU A 27 13.25 -16.44 15.05
N ALA A 28 12.71 -16.26 13.85
CA ALA A 28 13.39 -16.65 12.62
C ALA A 28 14.62 -15.77 12.35
N CYS A 29 14.50 -14.45 12.53
CA CYS A 29 15.59 -13.50 12.38
C CYS A 29 16.72 -13.74 13.39
N ALA A 30 16.43 -14.24 14.59
CA ALA A 30 17.43 -14.57 15.61
C ALA A 30 18.36 -15.74 15.18
N GLN A 31 17.94 -16.56 14.22
CA GLN A 31 18.76 -17.65 13.67
C GLN A 31 19.73 -17.21 12.57
N LEU A 32 19.59 -15.97 12.09
CA LEU A 32 20.43 -15.39 11.06
C LEU A 32 21.71 -14.79 11.65
N THR A 33 22.81 -14.85 10.90
CA THR A 33 24.02 -14.10 11.25
C THR A 33 23.80 -12.59 11.04
N LEU A 34 24.69 -11.77 11.58
CA LEU A 34 24.60 -10.31 11.41
C LEU A 34 24.69 -9.91 9.93
N GLU A 35 25.55 -10.60 9.17
CA GLU A 35 25.71 -10.38 7.73
C GLU A 35 24.42 -10.71 6.97
N GLN A 36 23.77 -11.83 7.31
CA GLN A 36 22.49 -12.23 6.71
C GLN A 36 21.36 -11.25 7.04
N LYS A 37 21.35 -10.69 8.25
CA LYS A 37 20.38 -9.64 8.63
C LYS A 37 20.62 -8.37 7.81
N GLN A 38 21.88 -7.98 7.62
CA GLN A 38 22.25 -6.83 6.81
C GLN A 38 21.85 -7.03 5.34
N GLU A 39 22.11 -8.22 4.77
CA GLU A 39 21.66 -8.58 3.42
C GLU A 39 20.14 -8.46 3.26
N LEU A 40 19.37 -8.92 4.26
CA LEU A 40 17.91 -8.83 4.26
C LEU A 40 17.40 -7.38 4.33
N VAL A 41 18.12 -6.50 5.03
CA VAL A 41 17.82 -5.06 5.09
C VAL A 41 18.14 -4.39 3.74
N ASP A 42 19.30 -4.69 3.17
CA ASP A 42 19.83 -4.03 1.97
C ASP A 42 19.15 -4.47 0.67
N VAL A 43 18.57 -5.68 0.64
CA VAL A 43 17.93 -6.22 -0.56
C VAL A 43 16.61 -5.53 -0.89
N CYS A 44 15.97 -4.88 0.08
CA CYS A 44 14.74 -4.14 -0.16
C CYS A 44 15.07 -2.73 -0.69
N PRO A 45 14.78 -2.42 -1.97
CA PRO A 45 15.14 -1.12 -2.56
C PRO A 45 14.44 0.06 -1.85
N ASP A 46 13.24 -0.18 -1.31
CA ASP A 46 12.44 0.81 -0.58
C ASP A 46 12.91 1.06 0.85
N ARG A 47 13.90 0.28 1.33
CA ARG A 47 14.51 0.43 2.67
C ARG A 47 13.48 0.46 3.78
N ILE A 48 12.60 -0.53 3.79
CA ILE A 48 11.50 -0.64 4.76
C ILE A 48 11.94 -1.24 6.11
N LEU A 49 13.20 -1.70 6.18
CA LEU A 49 13.83 -2.33 7.32
C LEU A 49 15.09 -1.56 7.71
N GLU A 50 15.43 -1.60 8.98
CA GLU A 50 16.69 -1.10 9.54
C GLU A 50 17.29 -2.13 10.49
N LEU A 51 18.61 -2.14 10.61
CA LEU A 51 19.32 -2.93 11.61
C LEU A 51 19.66 -2.04 12.80
N ASP A 52 19.15 -2.39 13.98
CA ASP A 52 19.53 -1.72 15.22
C ASP A 52 20.98 -2.10 15.57
N GLU A 53 21.89 -1.12 15.51
CA GLU A 53 23.32 -1.32 15.77
C GLU A 53 23.62 -1.75 17.22
N VAL A 54 22.73 -1.47 18.17
CA VAL A 54 22.92 -1.80 19.59
C VAL A 54 22.48 -3.23 19.88
N THR A 55 21.30 -3.61 19.39
CA THR A 55 20.71 -4.93 19.67
C THR A 55 21.02 -5.98 18.60
N GLY A 56 21.39 -5.55 17.39
CA GLY A 56 21.52 -6.41 16.21
C GLY A 56 20.17 -6.96 15.72
N HIS A 57 19.05 -6.33 16.11
CA HIS A 57 17.71 -6.73 15.68
C HIS A 57 17.29 -5.97 14.42
N ILE A 58 16.47 -6.60 13.59
CA ILE A 58 15.84 -5.92 12.46
C ILE A 58 14.58 -5.23 12.97
N VAL A 59 14.43 -3.96 12.63
CA VAL A 59 13.27 -3.13 12.96
C VAL A 59 12.64 -2.56 11.69
N VAL A 60 11.38 -2.15 11.77
CA VAL A 60 10.70 -1.47 10.66
C VAL A 60 11.20 -0.02 10.60
N ALA A 61 11.61 0.43 9.42
CA ALA A 61 12.10 1.78 9.21
C ALA A 61 10.98 2.84 9.45
N GLU A 62 11.35 4.05 9.87
CA GLU A 62 10.39 5.11 10.23
C GLU A 62 9.41 5.43 9.07
N HIS A 63 9.93 5.49 7.83
CA HIS A 63 9.15 5.84 6.64
C HIS A 63 8.68 4.64 5.82
N ALA A 64 8.77 3.42 6.37
CA ALA A 64 8.46 2.18 5.66
C ALA A 64 7.05 2.18 5.05
N VAL A 65 6.08 2.80 5.71
CA VAL A 65 4.69 2.92 5.21
C VAL A 65 4.61 3.71 3.91
N GLU A 66 5.45 4.74 3.79
CA GLU A 66 5.47 5.64 2.64
C GLU A 66 6.26 5.06 1.47
N THR A 67 7.22 4.18 1.74
CA THR A 67 8.10 3.64 0.70
C THR A 67 7.70 2.25 0.24
N ALA A 68 7.18 1.37 1.12
CA ALA A 68 6.91 -0.05 0.83
C ALA A 68 5.95 -0.27 -0.35
N THR A 69 6.54 -0.39 -1.54
CA THR A 69 5.86 -0.51 -2.84
C THR A 69 6.46 -1.67 -3.65
N PHE A 70 7.78 -1.85 -3.58
CA PHE A 70 8.61 -2.83 -4.26
C PHE A 70 9.28 -3.77 -3.25
N THR A 71 8.51 -4.73 -2.73
CA THR A 71 8.99 -5.72 -1.76
C THR A 71 9.25 -7.10 -2.37
N GLU A 72 9.24 -7.20 -3.70
CA GLU A 72 9.46 -8.47 -4.42
C GLU A 72 10.88 -9.00 -4.24
N ASP A 73 11.88 -8.11 -4.27
CA ASP A 73 13.28 -8.49 -4.06
C ASP A 73 13.51 -9.07 -2.66
N LEU A 74 12.90 -8.44 -1.64
CA LEU A 74 12.87 -8.95 -0.27
C LEU A 74 12.26 -10.35 -0.22
N LYS A 75 11.10 -10.53 -0.86
CA LYS A 75 10.40 -11.82 -0.91
C LYS A 75 11.23 -12.91 -1.59
N CYS A 76 11.84 -12.60 -2.72
CA CYS A 76 12.70 -13.52 -3.47
C CYS A 76 13.94 -13.91 -2.65
N HIS A 77 14.61 -12.92 -2.05
CA HIS A 77 15.81 -13.13 -1.27
C HIS A 77 15.54 -13.97 -0.02
N GLN A 78 14.52 -13.63 0.77
CA GLN A 78 14.20 -14.42 1.96
C GLN A 78 13.81 -15.86 1.63
N THR A 79 13.11 -16.08 0.50
CA THR A 79 12.76 -17.44 0.05
C THR A 79 14.01 -18.27 -0.22
N ALA A 80 15.06 -17.68 -0.78
CA ALA A 80 16.33 -18.36 -1.02
C ALA A 80 17.16 -18.58 0.27
N MET A 81 16.97 -17.73 1.28
CA MET A 81 17.64 -17.86 2.58
C MET A 81 17.03 -18.93 3.48
N LYS A 82 15.74 -19.28 3.28
CA LYS A 82 15.08 -20.32 4.06
C LYS A 82 15.80 -21.66 3.91
N LYS A 83 15.90 -22.40 5.01
CA LYS A 83 16.47 -23.75 5.00
C LYS A 83 15.53 -24.72 4.30
N LYS A 84 14.22 -24.51 4.48
CA LYS A 84 13.18 -25.30 3.83
C LYS A 84 12.09 -24.41 3.24
N PRO A 85 11.46 -24.81 2.13
CA PRO A 85 10.39 -24.02 1.51
C PRO A 85 9.19 -23.75 2.42
N GLU A 86 8.92 -24.64 3.38
CA GLU A 86 7.84 -24.52 4.35
C GLU A 86 8.14 -23.62 5.55
N ASP A 87 9.38 -23.17 5.73
CA ASP A 87 9.74 -22.28 6.83
C ASP A 87 9.03 -20.92 6.66
N ASP A 88 8.71 -20.26 7.77
CA ASP A 88 8.09 -18.92 7.74
C ASP A 88 9.03 -17.86 7.14
N ASP A 89 8.46 -16.81 6.56
CA ASP A 89 9.20 -15.64 6.12
C ASP A 89 9.83 -14.91 7.33
N PHE A 90 11.02 -14.34 7.13
CA PHE A 90 11.68 -13.48 8.12
C PHE A 90 10.94 -12.15 8.27
N VAL A 91 10.46 -11.62 7.13
CA VAL A 91 9.66 -10.40 7.07
C VAL A 91 8.47 -10.64 6.16
N LYS A 92 7.28 -10.36 6.68
CA LYS A 92 6.03 -10.47 5.95
C LYS A 92 5.48 -9.07 5.68
N VAL A 93 5.23 -8.78 4.41
CA VAL A 93 4.59 -7.53 3.99
C VAL A 93 3.26 -7.88 3.35
N THR A 94 2.16 -7.41 3.95
CA THR A 94 0.81 -7.63 3.44
C THR A 94 0.06 -6.30 3.26
N PRO A 95 -0.83 -6.19 2.27
CA PRO A 95 -1.72 -5.04 2.16
C PRO A 95 -2.80 -5.10 3.25
N SER A 96 -3.08 -3.98 3.89
CA SER A 96 -4.29 -3.79 4.71
C SER A 96 -5.55 -3.91 3.85
N GLU A 97 -6.60 -4.51 4.40
CA GLU A 97 -7.89 -4.67 3.70
C GLU A 97 -8.78 -3.42 3.77
N ASP A 98 -8.49 -2.50 4.71
CA ASP A 98 -9.37 -1.38 5.08
C ASP A 98 -8.68 -0.01 5.05
N LYS A 99 -7.36 0.06 4.91
CA LYS A 99 -6.58 1.32 4.86
C LYS A 99 -5.93 1.53 3.52
N PHE A 100 -6.07 2.75 3.02
CA PHE A 100 -5.62 3.15 1.69
C PHE A 100 -4.83 4.46 1.77
N ILE A 101 -3.77 4.55 0.98
CA ILE A 101 -2.97 5.77 0.78
C ILE A 101 -3.28 6.28 -0.62
N PHE A 102 -4.02 7.37 -0.71
CA PHE A 102 -4.39 8.01 -1.98
C PHE A 102 -3.31 8.99 -2.44
N CYS A 103 -3.05 9.02 -3.75
CA CYS A 103 -2.26 10.05 -4.41
C CYS A 103 -3.12 10.70 -5.49
N VAL A 104 -3.39 12.00 -5.34
CA VAL A 104 -4.23 12.79 -6.24
C VAL A 104 -3.47 14.04 -6.64
N GLU A 105 -3.17 14.13 -7.94
CA GLU A 105 -2.53 15.28 -8.56
C GLU A 105 -3.51 15.90 -9.56
N GLY A 106 -3.87 17.17 -9.33
CA GLY A 106 -4.72 17.93 -10.24
C GLY A 106 -3.96 18.42 -11.47
N THR A 107 -4.69 18.74 -12.54
CA THR A 107 -4.12 19.42 -13.73
C THR A 107 -3.96 20.94 -13.52
N GLY A 108 -4.36 21.46 -12.35
CA GLY A 108 -4.35 22.88 -12.01
C GLY A 108 -5.67 23.62 -12.28
N ALA A 109 -6.68 22.94 -12.82
CA ALA A 109 -8.00 23.53 -13.05
C ALA A 109 -8.86 23.62 -11.76
N ILE A 110 -8.66 22.69 -10.83
CA ILE A 110 -9.38 22.53 -9.56
C ILE A 110 -8.36 22.00 -8.53
N ASP A 111 -8.48 22.40 -7.27
CA ASP A 111 -7.63 21.91 -6.18
C ASP A 111 -7.85 20.41 -5.93
N ALA A 112 -6.78 19.69 -5.56
CA ALA A 112 -6.83 18.24 -5.35
C ALA A 112 -7.86 17.82 -4.27
N GLU A 113 -7.98 18.60 -3.20
CA GLU A 113 -8.97 18.38 -2.14
C GLU A 113 -10.41 18.51 -2.66
N GLU A 114 -10.66 19.51 -3.51
CA GLU A 114 -11.97 19.73 -4.11
C GLU A 114 -12.30 18.63 -5.13
N ILE A 115 -11.32 18.13 -5.89
CA ILE A 115 -11.48 16.96 -6.75
C ILE A 115 -11.94 15.75 -5.92
N MET A 116 -11.27 15.48 -4.80
CA MET A 116 -11.62 14.35 -3.92
C MET A 116 -13.05 14.50 -3.38
N THR A 117 -13.37 15.65 -2.80
CA THR A 117 -14.70 15.94 -2.25
C THR A 117 -15.81 15.86 -3.31
N SER A 118 -15.56 16.41 -4.50
CA SER A 118 -16.49 16.36 -5.64
C SER A 118 -16.74 14.92 -6.10
N SER A 119 -15.71 14.08 -6.11
CA SER A 119 -15.84 12.66 -6.50
C SER A 119 -16.74 11.88 -5.53
N LEU A 120 -16.61 12.11 -4.22
CA LEU A 120 -17.46 11.50 -3.19
C LEU A 120 -18.92 11.97 -3.32
N ASN A 121 -19.14 13.26 -3.61
CA ASN A 121 -20.47 13.80 -3.85
C ASN A 121 -21.12 13.16 -5.09
N VAL A 122 -20.37 12.96 -6.17
CA VAL A 122 -20.87 12.26 -7.36
C VAL A 122 -21.26 10.82 -7.03
N LEU A 123 -20.44 10.09 -6.26
CA LEU A 123 -20.78 8.73 -5.82
C LEU A 123 -22.06 8.70 -4.97
N LYS A 124 -22.13 9.57 -3.95
CA LYS A 124 -23.31 9.73 -3.09
C LYS A 124 -24.57 9.99 -3.90
N ASN A 125 -24.52 10.93 -4.85
CA ASN A 125 -25.68 11.28 -5.67
C ASN A 125 -26.13 10.12 -6.56
N ARG A 126 -25.21 9.32 -7.09
CA ARG A 126 -25.54 8.11 -7.85
C ARG A 126 -26.21 7.05 -7.00
N LEU A 127 -25.72 6.83 -5.78
CA LEU A 127 -26.32 5.88 -4.84
C LEU A 127 -27.72 6.34 -4.41
N ASN A 128 -27.91 7.63 -4.13
CA ASN A 128 -29.21 8.20 -3.80
C ASN A 128 -30.20 8.08 -4.97
N TYR A 129 -29.74 8.34 -6.20
CA TYR A 129 -30.55 8.14 -7.39
C TYR A 129 -31.01 6.68 -7.52
N LEU A 130 -30.08 5.72 -7.38
CA LEU A 130 -30.42 4.30 -7.44
C LEU A 130 -31.41 3.90 -6.34
N ALA A 131 -31.21 4.38 -5.11
CA ALA A 131 -32.11 4.12 -4.00
C ALA A 131 -33.54 4.62 -4.30
N GLN A 132 -33.68 5.83 -4.86
CA GLN A 132 -34.97 6.39 -5.25
C GLN A 132 -35.66 5.54 -6.33
N GLU A 133 -34.92 5.11 -7.35
CA GLU A 133 -35.49 4.26 -8.41
C GLU A 133 -35.96 2.90 -7.88
N VAL A 134 -35.24 2.32 -6.91
CA VAL A 134 -35.65 1.09 -6.23
C VAL A 134 -36.92 1.29 -5.39
N GLU A 135 -37.09 2.46 -4.76
CA GLU A 135 -38.33 2.79 -4.04
C GLU A 135 -39.51 2.91 -5.00
N ASN A 136 -39.34 3.63 -6.12
CA ASN A 136 -40.39 3.80 -7.12
C ASN A 136 -40.92 2.47 -7.68
N LEU A 137 -40.06 1.44 -7.78
CA LEU A 137 -40.43 0.10 -8.21
C LEU A 137 -41.29 -0.67 -7.20
N LYS A 138 -41.26 -0.32 -5.91
CA LYS A 138 -42.11 -0.97 -4.89
C LYS A 138 -43.55 -0.47 -4.91
N ASP A 139 -43.75 0.74 -5.40
CA ASP A 139 -45.06 1.38 -5.51
C ASP A 139 -45.76 1.07 -6.85
N MET A 140 -45.13 0.28 -7.72
CA MET A 140 -45.69 -0.29 -8.96
C MET A 140 -46.30 -1.67 -8.72
#